data_AF-C5DVX6-F1
#
_entry.id   AF-C5DVX6-F1
#
_cell.length_a   1.000
_cell.length_b   1.000
_cell.length_c   1.000
_cell.angle_alpha   90.00
_cell.angle_beta   90.00
_cell.angle_gamma   90.00
#
_symmetry.space_group_name_H-M   'P 1'
#
loop_
_entity.id
_entity.type
_entity.pdbx_description
1 polymer ?
#
loop_
_entity_poly.entity_id
_entity_poly.type
_entity_poly.pdbx_seq_one_letter_code
_entity_poly.pdbx_strand_id
1 'polypeptide(L)' 'MHLMYTLGPDGKRAYTLQKVTEEGEITKSAHPARFSPDDKYSRQRVTLKRRYGLLPGQQQQQQQ' A
#
# COMPACT_ATOMS: atom_id res chain seq x y z
N MET A 1 8.38 9.15 10.14
CA MET A 1 8.04 9.78 8.83
C MET A 1 6.79 10.61 9.01
N HIS A 2 6.82 11.89 8.65
CA HIS A 2 5.71 12.83 8.87
C HIS A 2 4.82 13.00 7.64
N LEU A 3 5.32 12.71 6.44
CA LEU A 3 4.55 12.85 5.21
C LEU A 3 3.50 11.74 5.10
N MET A 4 2.24 12.15 5.00
CA MET A 4 1.07 11.31 4.89
C MET A 4 0.35 11.58 3.55
N TYR A 5 -0.57 10.69 3.16
CA TYR A 5 -1.42 10.90 1.98
C TYR A 5 -2.77 10.17 2.08
N THR A 6 -3.74 10.64 1.29
CA THR A 6 -4.97 9.93 0.89
C THR A 6 -5.02 9.81 -0.64
N LEU A 7 -5.91 8.96 -1.16
CA LEU A 7 -6.13 8.82 -2.60
C LEU A 7 -7.29 9.72 -3.02
N GLY A 8 -7.00 10.67 -3.91
CA GLY A 8 -8.01 11.52 -4.51
C GLY A 8 -8.89 10.77 -5.53
N PRO A 9 -9.98 11.40 -5.99
CA PRO A 9 -10.90 10.80 -6.96
C PRO A 9 -10.24 10.50 -8.33
N ASP A 10 -9.15 11.19 -8.66
CA ASP A 10 -8.33 10.95 -9.86
C ASP A 10 -7.28 9.83 -9.67
N GLY A 11 -7.26 9.18 -8.50
CA GLY A 11 -6.29 8.16 -8.13
C GLY A 11 -4.90 8.71 -7.79
N LYS A 12 -4.71 10.03 -7.76
CA LYS A 12 -3.44 10.65 -7.34
C LYS A 12 -3.39 10.79 -5.83
N ARG A 13 -2.17 10.90 -5.30
CA ARG A 13 -1.93 11.07 -3.87
C ARG A 13 -2.09 12.55 -3.50
N ALA A 14 -2.99 12.86 -2.58
CA ALA A 14 -3.08 14.15 -1.92
C ALA A 14 -2.23 14.10 -0.63
N TYR A 15 -1.16 14.88 -0.57
CA TYR A 15 -0.20 14.82 0.54
C TYR A 15 -0.60 15.77 1.67
N THR A 16 -0.33 15.33 2.90
CA THR A 16 -0.60 16.11 4.12
C THR A 16 0.35 15.70 5.24
N LEU A 17 0.43 16.50 6.30
CA LEU A 17 1.12 16.15 7.56
C LEU A 17 0.13 15.69 8.64
N GLN A 18 -1.16 15.92 8.42
CA GLN A 18 -2.22 15.56 9.36
C GLN A 18 -2.44 14.04 9.37
N LYS A 19 -2.92 13.50 10.49
CA LYS A 19 -3.23 12.07 10.62
C LYS A 19 -4.63 11.71 10.13
N VAL A 20 -5.54 12.67 10.19
CA VAL A 20 -6.94 12.57 9.76
C VAL A 20 -7.22 13.77 8.87
N THR A 21 -7.95 13.58 7.77
CA THR A 21 -8.39 14.69 6.92
C THR A 21 -9.58 15.43 7.53
N GLU A 22 -9.97 16.57 6.95
CA GLU A 22 -11.15 17.34 7.41
C GLU A 22 -12.45 16.54 7.26
N GLU A 23 -12.50 15.62 6.29
CA GLU A 23 -13.60 14.69 6.04
C GLU A 23 -13.56 13.45 6.96
N GLY A 24 -12.55 13.32 7.82
CA GLY A 24 -12.40 12.21 8.75
C GLY A 24 -11.64 10.99 8.20
N GLU A 25 -11.03 11.06 7.00
CA GLU A 25 -10.28 9.93 6.42
C GLU A 25 -8.93 9.75 7.13
N ILE A 26 -8.60 8.51 7.51
CA ILE A 26 -7.29 8.18 8.08
C ILE A 26 -6.21 8.16 7.00
N THR A 27 -5.22 9.03 7.16
CA THR A 27 -4.12 9.17 6.22
C THR A 27 -3.10 8.03 6.33
N LYS A 28 -2.42 7.70 5.22
CA LYS A 28 -1.39 6.64 5.14
C LYS A 28 0.00 7.26 5.03
N SER A 29 1.03 6.57 5.53
CA SER A 29 2.42 7.01 5.34
C SER A 29 2.78 7.07 3.85
N ALA A 30 3.30 8.22 3.40
CA ALA A 30 3.77 8.40 2.03
C ALA A 30 5.02 7.55 1.70
N HIS A 31 5.72 7.10 2.74
CA HIS A 31 6.96 6.33 2.60
C HIS A 31 6.68 4.82 2.68
N PRO A 32 7.38 4.00 1.87
CA PRO A 32 7.24 2.56 1.91
C PRO A 32 7.79 1.99 3.22
N ALA A 33 7.38 0.76 3.53
CA ALA A 33 7.99 0.00 4.62
C ALA A 33 9.49 -0.22 4.36
N ARG A 34 10.31 -0.16 5.41
CA ARG A 34 11.76 -0.39 5.33
C ARG A 34 12.03 -1.81 4.81
N PHE A 35 12.94 -1.92 3.84
CA PHE A 35 13.47 -3.21 3.43
C PHE A 35 14.44 -3.76 4.49
N SER A 36 14.31 -5.04 4.80
CA SER A 36 15.25 -5.76 5.67
C SER A 36 15.63 -7.07 4.98
N PRO A 37 16.93 -7.38 4.82
CA PRO A 37 17.36 -8.63 4.21
C PRO A 37 17.03 -9.86 5.07
N ASP A 38 16.86 -9.66 6.37
CA ASP A 38 16.56 -10.65 7.41
C ASP A 38 15.06 -10.76 7.75
N ASP A 39 14.18 -10.34 6.84
CA ASP A 39 12.73 -10.33 7.09
C ASP A 39 12.14 -11.75 7.27
N LYS A 40 11.98 -12.14 8.54
CA LYS A 40 11.40 -13.40 9.01
C LYS A 40 9.98 -13.66 8.50
N TYR A 41 9.24 -12.62 8.13
CA TYR A 41 7.85 -12.73 7.69
C TYR A 41 7.67 -12.75 6.16
N SER A 42 8.77 -12.88 5.41
CA SER A 42 8.75 -12.91 3.93
C SER A 42 7.85 -14.01 3.37
N ARG A 43 7.88 -15.22 3.94
CA ARG A 43 7.05 -16.35 3.51
C ARG A 43 5.56 -16.04 3.65
N GLN A 44 5.17 -15.51 4.81
CA GLN A 44 3.79 -15.16 5.15
C GLN A 44 3.27 -14.07 4.21
N ARG A 45 4.08 -13.03 3.95
CA ARG A 45 3.72 -11.95 3.02
C ARG A 45 3.48 -12.47 1.60
N VAL A 46 4.35 -13.35 1.09
CA VAL A 46 4.18 -13.94 -0.26
C VAL A 46 2.93 -14.82 -0.33
N THR A 47 2.68 -15.66 0.67
CA THR A 47 1.48 -16.51 0.72
C THR A 47 0.20 -15.68 0.75
N LEU A 48 0.17 -14.60 1.52
CA LEU A 48 -0.97 -13.68 1.58
C LEU A 48 -1.20 -13.02 0.22
N LYS A 49 -0.15 -12.46 -0.40
CA LYS A 49 -0.26 -11.85 -1.73
C LYS A 49 -0.77 -12.84 -2.78
N ARG A 50 -0.29 -14.08 -2.76
CA ARG A 50 -0.75 -15.13 -3.68
C ARG A 50 -2.23 -15.45 -3.52
N ARG A 51 -2.73 -15.55 -2.28
CA ARG A 51 -4.14 -15.84 -1.98
C ARG A 51 -5.09 -14.80 -2.60
N TYR A 52 -4.68 -13.54 -2.62
CA TYR A 52 -5.49 -12.43 -3.14
C TYR A 52 -5.11 -12.03 -4.58
N GLY A 53 -4.28 -12.82 -5.29
CA GLY A 53 -3.87 -12.49 -6.66
C GLY A 53 -3.03 -11.21 -6.79
N LEU A 54 -2.37 -10.78 -5.71
CA LEU A 54 -1.59 -9.53 -5.62
C LEU A 54 -0.10 -9.73 -5.93
N LEU A 55 0.30 -10.90 -6.44
CA LEU A 55 1.68 -11.08 -6.89
C LEU A 55 1.89 -10.32 -8.22
N PRO A 56 3.05 -9.65 -8.39
CA PRO A 56 3.42 -9.08 -9.68
C PRO A 56 3.32 -10.14 -10.78
N GLY A 57 2.59 -9.83 -11.86
CA GLY A 57 2.39 -10.74 -13.01
C GLY A 57 1.15 -11.64 -12.95
N GLN A 58 0.44 -11.78 -11.82
CA GLN A 58 -0.78 -12.61 -11.76
C GLN A 58 -2.01 -11.94 -12.39
N GLN A 59 -2.07 -10.60 -12.44
CA GLN A 59 -3.23 -9.86 -12.95
C GLN A 59 -3.44 -9.95 -14.47
N GLN A 60 -2.49 -10.50 -15.23
CA GLN A 60 -2.64 -10.68 -16.68
C GLN A 60 -3.55 -11.86 -17.07
N GLN A 61 -3.94 -12.73 -16.13
CA GLN A 61 -4.72 -13.94 -16.44
C GLN A 61 -6.25 -13.79 -16.31
N GLN A 62 -6.77 -12.63 -15.89
CA GLN A 62 -8.22 -12.40 -15.72
C GLN A 62 -8.88 -11.65 -16.89
N GLN A 63 -8.17 -11.44 -18.00
CA GLN A 63 -8.74 -10.92 -19.26
C GLN A 63 -8.74 -12.02 -20.32
N GLN A 64 -9.53 -13.08 -20.12
CA GLN A 64 -9.99 -13.99 -21.17
C GLN A 64 -11.46 -14.33 -20.94
#